data_AF-A0A9K3NKM8-F1
#
_entry.id   AF-A0A9K3NKM8-F1
#
_cell.length_a   1.000
_cell.length_b   1.000
_cell.length_c   1.000
_cell.angle_alpha   90.00
_cell.angle_beta   90.00
_cell.angle_gamma   90.00
#
_symmetry.space_group_name_H-M   'P 1'
#
loop_
_entity.id
_entity.type
_entity.pdbx_description
1 polymer ?
#
loop_
_entity_poly.entity_id
_entity_poly.type
_entity_poly.pdbx_seq_one_letter_code
_entity_poly.pdbx_strand_id
1 'polypeptide(L)'
;MAGGAIEQQYTTAKISVWWDIENCQVPKGFEPHSIAQNISSALVNMNYCGPVSISAYGDTNGIPASVQQGLNSTGIALNHVPAGIYIYSSYVYLLHCMRVFDL
;
A
#
# COMPACT_ATOMS: atom_id res chain seq x y z
N MET A 1 -24.36 -14.30 -18.69
CA MET A 1 -22.89 -14.22 -18.53
C MET A 1 -22.50 -12.75 -18.64
N ALA A 2 -22.34 -12.04 -17.52
CA ALA A 2 -22.12 -10.58 -17.49
C ALA A 2 -20.90 -10.17 -16.64
N GLY A 3 -19.98 -11.12 -16.37
CA GLY A 3 -18.78 -10.87 -15.55
C GLY A 3 -17.56 -10.36 -16.35
N GLY A 4 -17.45 -10.66 -17.65
CA GLY A 4 -16.19 -10.47 -18.39
C GLY A 4 -15.87 -9.03 -18.82
N ALA A 5 -16.84 -8.13 -18.87
CA ALA A 5 -16.62 -6.77 -19.38
C ALA A 5 -16.14 -5.77 -18.32
N ILE A 6 -16.37 -6.07 -17.03
CA ILE A 6 -16.00 -5.19 -15.92
C ILE A 6 -14.57 -5.49 -15.46
N GLU A 7 -14.13 -6.75 -15.48
CA GLU A 7 -12.76 -7.14 -15.13
C GLU A 7 -11.71 -6.56 -16.10
N GLN A 8 -11.99 -6.52 -17.41
CA GLN A 8 -11.03 -6.01 -18.39
C GLN A 8 -10.80 -4.50 -18.31
N GLN A 9 -11.77 -3.72 -17.81
CA GLN A 9 -11.62 -2.26 -17.71
C GLN A 9 -10.64 -1.83 -16.62
N TYR A 10 -10.46 -2.67 -15.60
CA TYR A 10 -9.55 -2.38 -14.49
C TYR A 10 -8.17 -3.01 -14.67
N THR A 11 -7.98 -3.90 -15.64
CA THR A 11 -6.69 -4.54 -15.91
C THR A 11 -5.56 -3.56 -16.20
N THR A 12 -5.85 -2.43 -16.85
CA THR A 12 -4.84 -1.39 -17.15
C THR A 12 -5.03 -0.12 -16.34
N ALA A 13 -5.97 -0.12 -15.39
CA ALA A 13 -6.25 1.04 -14.56
C ALA A 13 -5.06 1.35 -13.64
N LYS A 14 -4.89 2.63 -13.30
CA LYS A 14 -3.91 3.03 -12.30
C LYS A 14 -4.29 2.42 -10.95
N ILE A 15 -3.33 1.81 -10.28
CA ILE A 15 -3.52 1.16 -8.99
C ILE A 15 -2.81 2.00 -7.93
N SER A 16 -3.53 2.36 -6.88
CA SER A 16 -2.97 3.04 -5.72
C SER A 16 -3.09 2.14 -4.51
N VAL A 17 -1.96 1.81 -3.90
CA VAL A 17 -1.85 0.99 -2.70
C VAL A 17 -1.57 1.91 -1.52
N TRP A 18 -2.39 1.78 -0.48
CA TRP A 18 -2.32 2.61 0.71
C TRP A 18 -2.05 1.68 1.87
N TRP A 19 -0.91 1.86 2.52
CA TRP A 19 -0.42 0.96 3.54
C TRP A 19 -0.31 1.68 4.87
N ASP A 20 -1.00 1.14 5.87
CA ASP A 20 -0.84 1.53 7.26
C ASP A 20 0.40 0.84 7.85
N ILE A 21 1.50 1.57 7.95
CA ILE A 21 2.78 1.00 8.41
C ILE A 21 2.86 0.89 9.94
N GLU A 22 1.97 1.55 10.67
CA GLU A 22 1.89 1.44 12.13
C GLU A 22 1.24 0.11 12.53
N ASN A 23 0.13 -0.26 11.86
CA ASN A 23 -0.57 -1.51 12.09
C ASN A 23 0.05 -2.70 11.33
N CYS A 24 0.64 -2.48 10.15
CA CYS A 24 1.28 -3.51 9.34
C CYS A 24 2.78 -3.21 9.17
N GLN A 25 3.56 -3.38 10.24
CA GLN A 25 4.99 -3.09 10.23
C GLN A 25 5.79 -4.04 9.33
N VAL A 26 6.93 -3.55 8.82
CA VAL A 26 7.90 -4.39 8.10
C VAL A 26 8.53 -5.39 9.07
N PRO A 27 8.48 -6.71 8.78
CA PRO A 27 9.17 -7.71 9.58
C PRO A 27 10.68 -7.43 9.66
N LYS A 28 11.30 -7.76 10.79
CA LYS A 28 12.75 -7.58 10.96
C LYS A 28 13.51 -8.47 9.95
N GLY A 29 14.43 -7.86 9.21
CA GLY A 29 15.24 -8.55 8.20
C GLY A 29 14.56 -8.75 6.85
N PHE A 30 13.41 -8.12 6.61
CA PHE A 30 12.78 -8.11 5.28
C PHE A 30 13.36 -7.02 4.39
N GLU A 31 13.64 -7.39 3.14
CA GLU A 31 14.13 -6.45 2.13
C GLU A 31 12.97 -5.57 1.62
N PRO A 32 13.09 -4.23 1.70
CA PRO A 32 12.06 -3.30 1.24
C PRO A 32 11.65 -3.53 -0.21
N HIS A 33 12.62 -3.86 -1.08
CA HIS A 33 12.39 -4.11 -2.50
C HIS A 33 11.46 -5.29 -2.73
N SER A 34 11.54 -6.32 -1.89
CA SER A 34 10.65 -7.48 -1.98
C SER A 34 9.20 -7.13 -1.66
N ILE A 35 8.94 -6.11 -0.81
CA ILE A 35 7.58 -5.68 -0.48
C ILE A 35 6.90 -5.08 -1.72
N ALA A 36 7.56 -4.11 -2.36
CA ALA A 36 7.03 -3.47 -3.56
C ALA A 36 6.83 -4.48 -4.71
N GLN A 37 7.77 -5.41 -4.87
CA GLN A 37 7.67 -6.49 -5.87
C GLN A 37 6.53 -7.45 -5.56
N ASN A 38 6.40 -7.93 -4.32
CA ASN A 38 5.33 -8.85 -3.93
C ASN A 38 3.94 -8.22 -4.12
N ILE A 39 3.77 -6.95 -3.75
CA ILE A 39 2.53 -6.21 -3.97
C ILE A 39 2.21 -6.14 -5.48
N SER A 40 3.21 -5.79 -6.29
CA SER A 40 3.03 -5.70 -7.75
C SER A 40 2.72 -7.06 -8.37
N SER A 41 3.40 -8.13 -7.94
CA SER A 41 3.17 -9.49 -8.41
C SER A 41 1.80 -10.03 -8.00
N ALA A 42 1.34 -9.74 -6.78
CA ALA A 42 0.00 -10.08 -6.34
C ALA A 42 -1.04 -9.40 -7.23
N LEU A 43 -0.92 -8.08 -7.46
CA LEU A 43 -1.77 -7.29 -8.36
C LEU A 43 -1.85 -7.90 -9.77
N VAL A 44 -0.70 -8.26 -10.35
CA VAL A 44 -0.65 -8.90 -11.67
C VAL A 44 -1.35 -10.27 -11.68
N ASN A 45 -1.20 -11.08 -10.63
CA ASN A 45 -1.88 -12.38 -10.52
C ASN A 45 -3.40 -12.28 -10.47
N MET A 46 -3.94 -11.14 -10.03
CA MET A 46 -5.37 -10.82 -10.08
C MET A 46 -5.80 -10.14 -11.38
N ASN A 47 -4.94 -10.09 -12.38
CA ASN A 47 -5.21 -9.44 -13.66
C ASN A 47 -5.28 -7.89 -13.55
N TYR A 48 -4.66 -7.30 -12.52
CA TYR A 48 -4.40 -5.86 -12.40
C TYR A 48 -2.96 -5.56 -12.85
N CYS A 49 -2.80 -5.25 -14.13
CA CYS A 49 -1.52 -5.04 -14.80
C CYS A 49 -1.20 -3.56 -15.07
N GLY A 50 -1.99 -2.64 -14.50
CA GLY A 50 -1.77 -1.21 -14.63
C GLY A 50 -0.62 -0.70 -13.76
N PRO A 51 -0.22 0.58 -13.93
CA PRO A 51 0.85 1.17 -13.13
C PRO A 51 0.45 1.25 -11.65
N VAL A 52 1.35 0.79 -10.77
CA VAL A 52 1.15 0.72 -9.32
C VAL A 52 1.85 1.89 -8.63
N SER A 53 1.18 2.56 -7.72
CA SER A 53 1.74 3.56 -6.81
C SER A 53 1.48 3.14 -5.37
N ILE A 54 2.50 3.10 -4.54
CA ILE A 54 2.41 2.60 -3.16
C ILE A 54 2.77 3.75 -2.21
N SER A 55 1.87 4.01 -1.26
CA SER A 55 2.04 5.03 -0.23
C SER A 55 1.87 4.41 1.15
N ALA A 56 2.87 4.58 2.01
CA ALA A 56 2.80 4.23 3.41
C ALA A 56 2.39 5.44 4.25
N TYR A 57 1.53 5.22 5.25
CA TYR A 57 1.02 6.24 6.16
C TYR A 57 1.25 5.79 7.60
N GLY A 58 1.80 6.68 8.42
CA GLY A 58 1.98 6.45 9.85
C GLY A 58 2.96 7.42 10.50
N ASP A 59 3.13 7.31 11.81
CA ASP A 59 4.13 8.08 12.53
C ASP A 59 5.55 7.61 12.18
N THR A 60 6.22 8.36 11.30
CA THR A 60 7.61 8.07 10.91
C THR A 60 8.61 8.13 12.06
N ASN A 61 8.30 8.76 13.20
CA ASN A 61 9.18 8.72 14.37
C ASN A 61 9.22 7.33 15.02
N GLY A 62 8.15 6.54 14.87
CA GLY A 62 8.07 5.16 15.35
C GLY A 62 8.73 4.14 14.43
N ILE A 63 9.09 4.53 13.21
CA ILE A 63 9.64 3.62 12.19
C ILE A 63 11.17 3.67 12.21
N PRO A 64 11.88 2.52 12.24
CA PRO A 64 13.33 2.51 12.16
C PRO A 64 13.85 3.23 10.91
N ALA A 65 14.89 4.04 11.05
CA ALA A 65 15.47 4.80 9.94
C ALA A 65 15.90 3.91 8.76
N SER A 66 16.38 2.69 9.03
CA SER A 66 16.72 1.69 8.00
C SER A 66 15.51 1.27 7.16
N VAL A 67 14.34 1.13 7.80
CA VAL A 67 13.08 0.81 7.11
C VAL A 67 12.61 2.01 6.30
N GLN A 68 12.69 3.23 6.86
CA GLN A 68 12.33 4.45 6.13
C GLN A 68 13.18 4.65 4.87
N GLN A 69 14.49 4.50 5.00
CA GLN A 69 15.43 4.57 3.87
C GLN A 69 15.15 3.46 2.85
N GLY A 70 14.89 2.25 3.36
CA GLY A 70 14.52 1.11 2.56
C GLY A 70 13.31 1.38 1.66
N LEU A 71 12.20 1.84 2.25
CA LEU A 71 10.97 2.15 1.53
C LEU A 71 11.13 3.32 0.56
N ASN A 72 11.86 4.37 0.96
CA ASN A 72 12.16 5.47 0.04
C ASN A 72 12.98 5.00 -1.17
N SER A 73 13.91 4.05 -0.98
CA SER A 73 14.72 3.51 -2.08
C SER A 73 13.92 2.70 -3.10
N THR A 74 12.78 2.13 -2.69
CA THR A 74 11.89 1.39 -3.59
C THR A 74 10.90 2.27 -4.32
N GLY A 75 10.88 3.57 -4.03
CA GLY A 75 9.86 4.50 -4.54
C GLY A 75 8.52 4.42 -3.81
N ILE A 76 8.46 3.82 -2.62
CA ILE A 76 7.26 3.87 -1.76
C ILE A 76 7.26 5.23 -1.05
N ALA A 77 6.18 5.99 -1.21
CA ALA A 77 6.05 7.28 -0.55
C ALA A 77 5.71 7.09 0.93
N LEU A 78 6.59 7.51 1.83
CA LEU A 78 6.33 7.55 3.28
C LEU A 78 5.71 8.89 3.66
N ASN A 79 4.44 8.86 4.06
CA ASN A 79 3.70 10.03 4.52
C ASN A 79 3.60 10.00 6.04
N HIS A 80 4.21 11.01 6.68
CA HIS A 80 4.14 11.17 8.13
C HIS A 80 2.73 11.60 8.57
N VAL A 81 2.12 10.82 9.44
CA VAL A 81 0.84 11.14 10.08
C VAL A 81 1.06 11.16 11.60
N PRO A 82 0.94 12.32 12.27
CA PRO A 82 1.20 12.41 13.71
C PRO A 82 0.17 11.62 14.53
N ALA A 83 0.65 10.84 15.51
CA ALA A 83 -0.20 10.17 16.48
C ALA A 83 -0.99 11.22 17.30
N GLY A 84 -2.32 11.24 17.14
CA GLY A 84 -3.21 12.15 17.87
C GLY A 84 -4.28 12.85 17.02
N ILE A 85 -4.23 12.74 15.69
CA ILE A 85 -5.20 13.37 14.76
C ILE A 85 -6.32 12.39 14.32
N TYR A 86 -6.52 11.27 15.01
CA TYR A 86 -7.54 10.28 14.63
C TYR A 86 -9.00 10.61 15.03
N ILE A 87 -9.32 11.85 15.43
CA ILE A 87 -10.63 12.07 16.09
C ILE A 87 -11.83 12.38 15.17
N TYR A 88 -11.67 12.67 13.87
CA TYR A 88 -12.86 12.85 12.98
C TYR A 88 -12.68 12.40 11.52
N SER A 89 -11.54 11.82 11.16
CA SER A 89 -11.22 11.41 9.78
C SER A 89 -11.19 9.89 9.57
N SER A 90 -11.54 9.12 10.61
CA SER A 90 -11.30 7.67 10.66
C SER A 90 -12.29 6.87 9.82
N TYR A 91 -13.49 7.40 9.56
CA TYR A 91 -14.50 6.69 8.77
C TYR A 91 -14.33 6.85 7.25
N VAL A 92 -13.66 7.91 6.77
CA VAL A 92 -13.57 8.20 5.33
C VAL A 92 -12.27 7.67 4.72
N TYR A 93 -11.18 7.60 5.49
CA TYR A 93 -9.88 7.14 4.99
C TYR A 93 -9.63 5.64 5.18
N LEU A 94 -10.18 5.01 6.23
CA LEU A 94 -10.05 3.56 6.44
C LEU A 94 -11.01 2.73 5.58
N LEU A 95 -12.20 3.26 5.21
CA LEU A 95 -13.15 2.50 4.40
C LEU A 95 -12.68 2.19 2.96
N HIS A 96 -11.63 2.87 2.46
CA HIS A 96 -11.01 2.55 1.18
C HIS A 96 -9.74 1.69 1.32
N CYS A 97 -9.14 1.60 2.52
CA CYS A 97 -7.87 0.91 2.75
C CYS A 97 -7.96 -0.63 2.71
N MET A 98 -9.17 -1.20 2.81
CA MET A 98 -9.36 -2.66 2.87
C MET A 98 -9.33 -3.41 1.53
N ARG A 99 -9.06 -2.79 0.37
CA ARG A 99 -9.13 -3.51 -0.91
C ARG A 99 -7.83 -4.04 -1.51
N VAL A 100 -6.69 -3.97 -0.80
CA VAL A 100 -5.43 -4.52 -1.33
C VAL A 100 -4.72 -5.52 -0.41
N PHE A 101 -5.16 -5.69 0.85
CA PHE A 101 -4.53 -6.66 1.77
C PHE A 101 -5.29 -7.99 1.97
N ASP A 102 -6.47 -8.17 1.37
CA ASP A 102 -7.16 -9.47 1.31
C ASP A 102 -6.78 -10.26 0.04
N LEU A 103 -5.48 -10.33 -0.25
CA LEU A 103 -4.90 -11.01 -1.41
C LEU A 103 -3.69 -11.85 -1.02
#